data_AF-A0A7V3NAY0-F1
#
_entry.id   AF-A0A7V3NAY0-F1
#
_cell.length_a   1.000
_cell.length_b   1.000
_cell.length_c   1.000
_cell.angle_alpha   90.00
_cell.angle_beta   90.00
_cell.angle_gamma   90.00
#
_symmetry.space_group_name_H-M   'P 1'
#
loop_
_entity.id
_entity.type
_entity.pdbx_description
1 polymer ?
#
loop_
_entity_poly.entity_id
_entity_poly.type
_entity_poly.pdbx_seq_one_letter_code
_entity_poly.pdbx_strand_id
1 'polypeptide(L)'
;MKDAGQVQVHWHEHAVSREERERLNGHRGCVVWFTGLSACGKSTIANLVDHKLHARGVHSFVLDGDNIRHGLNASPAILRQNHHSDEFARRFGLGFSAEDREENIRRIGAV
;
A
#
# COMPACT_ATOMS: atom_id res chain seq x y z
N MET A 1 6.36 -34.99 13.25
CA MET A 1 6.51 -34.01 12.15
C MET A 1 5.10 -33.61 11.72
N LYS A 2 4.68 -32.37 12.00
CA LYS A 2 3.36 -31.88 11.58
C LYS A 2 3.47 -31.36 10.15
N ASP A 3 2.55 -31.86 9.33
CA ASP A 3 2.21 -31.47 7.98
C ASP A 3 2.29 -29.95 7.80
N ALA A 4 3.24 -29.48 6.99
CA ALA A 4 3.25 -28.09 6.54
C ALA A 4 2.15 -27.97 5.48
N GLY A 5 0.94 -27.63 5.94
CA GLY A 5 -0.26 -27.52 5.11
C GLY A 5 0.02 -26.75 3.82
N GLN A 6 -0.27 -27.40 2.71
CA GLN A 6 -0.08 -26.87 1.36
C GLN A 6 -0.81 -25.53 1.24
N VAL A 7 -0.10 -24.45 0.91
CA VAL A 7 -0.71 -23.11 0.79
C VAL A 7 -1.59 -23.10 -0.45
N GLN A 8 -2.90 -23.12 -0.26
CA GLN A 8 -3.89 -23.07 -1.34
C GLN A 8 -4.22 -21.61 -1.67
N VAL A 9 -3.55 -21.07 -2.69
CA VAL A 9 -3.89 -19.75 -3.26
C VAL A 9 -4.61 -19.98 -4.58
N HIS A 10 -5.86 -19.52 -4.67
CA HIS A 10 -6.66 -19.59 -5.88
C HIS A 10 -6.85 -18.19 -6.46
N TRP A 11 -6.63 -18.05 -7.77
CA TRP A 11 -7.01 -16.83 -8.48
C TRP A 11 -8.53 -16.80 -8.63
N HIS A 12 -9.14 -15.69 -8.21
CA HIS A 12 -10.56 -15.44 -8.41
C HIS A 12 -10.72 -14.40 -9.52
N GLU A 13 -11.53 -14.72 -10.53
CA GLU A 13 -11.91 -13.72 -11.52
C GLU A 13 -12.78 -12.65 -10.88
N HIS A 14 -12.49 -11.39 -11.22
CA HIS A 14 -13.26 -10.26 -10.74
C HIS A 14 -14.54 -10.11 -11.58
N ALA A 15 -15.68 -9.91 -10.92
CA ALA A 15 -16.97 -9.69 -11.59
C ALA A 15 -17.04 -8.41 -12.44
N VAL A 16 -16.07 -7.49 -12.30
CA VAL A 16 -15.96 -6.26 -13.09
C VAL A 16 -14.56 -6.19 -13.67
N SER A 17 -14.47 -6.15 -15.00
CA SER A 17 -13.19 -6.12 -15.71
C SER A 17 -12.51 -4.76 -15.61
N ARG A 18 -11.23 -4.72 -15.99
CA ARG A 18 -10.48 -3.47 -16.11
C ARG A 18 -11.11 -2.56 -17.16
N GLU A 19 -11.46 -3.11 -18.33
CA GLU A 19 -12.04 -2.39 -19.46
C GLU A 19 -13.38 -1.74 -19.08
N GLU A 20 -14.22 -2.44 -18.30
CA GLU A 20 -15.48 -1.90 -17.81
C GLU A 20 -15.27 -0.70 -16.88
N ARG A 21 -14.27 -0.76 -15.99
CA ARG A 21 -13.91 0.37 -15.11
C ARG A 21 -13.33 1.55 -15.90
N GLU A 22 -12.44 1.28 -16.84
CA GLU A 22 -11.83 2.33 -17.68
C GLU A 22 -12.89 3.01 -18.57
N ARG A 23 -13.85 2.25 -19.10
CA ARG A 23 -15.01 2.78 -19.83
C ARG A 23 -15.90 3.65 -18.95
N LEU A 24 -16.20 3.22 -17.71
CA LEU A 24 -16.99 4.00 -16.77
C LEU A 24 -16.30 5.32 -16.39
N ASN A 25 -15.00 5.28 -16.15
CA ASN A 25 -14.23 6.45 -15.73
C ASN A 25 -13.84 7.39 -16.89
N GLY A 26 -13.92 6.92 -18.15
CA GLY A 26 -13.48 7.67 -19.33
C GLY A 26 -11.96 7.81 -19.45
N HIS A 27 -11.19 7.04 -18.67
CA HIS A 27 -9.72 7.04 -18.72
C HIS A 27 -9.14 5.70 -18.24
N ARG A 28 -7.89 5.44 -18.62
CA ARG A 28 -7.14 4.26 -18.16
C ARG A 28 -6.65 4.44 -16.73
N GLY A 29 -6.52 3.34 -15.99
CA GLY A 29 -5.83 3.31 -14.71
C GLY A 29 -4.31 3.26 -14.89
N CYS A 30 -3.56 4.02 -14.09
CA CYS A 30 -2.10 3.95 -14.03
C CYS A 30 -1.58 4.25 -12.62
N VAL A 31 -0.31 3.93 -12.39
CA VAL A 31 0.41 4.28 -11.15
C VAL A 31 1.55 5.22 -11.52
N VAL A 32 1.60 6.37 -10.87
CA VAL A 32 2.72 7.30 -10.96
C VAL A 32 3.54 7.18 -9.68
N TRP A 33 4.72 6.55 -9.78
CA TRP A 33 5.56 6.26 -8.62
C TRP A 33 6.61 7.35 -8.40
N PHE A 34 6.37 8.24 -7.44
CA PHE A 34 7.36 9.23 -7.03
C PHE A 34 8.36 8.61 -6.05
N THR A 35 9.63 8.58 -6.42
CA THR A 35 10.74 8.10 -5.58
C THR A 35 11.82 9.16 -5.45
N GLY A 36 12.58 9.12 -4.35
CA GLY A 36 13.60 10.11 -4.02
C GLY A 36 13.79 10.29 -2.52
N LEU A 37 14.85 11.02 -2.16
CA LEU A 37 15.24 11.28 -0.76
C LEU A 37 14.12 11.93 0.06
N SER A 38 14.18 11.80 1.38
CA SER A 38 13.31 12.57 2.27
C SER A 38 13.46 14.07 1.97
N ALA A 39 12.37 14.82 2.09
CA ALA A 39 12.29 16.25 1.78
C ALA A 39 12.59 16.69 0.32
N CYS A 40 12.77 15.78 -0.65
CA CYS A 40 12.96 16.16 -2.06
C CYS A 40 11.67 16.63 -2.80
N GLY A 41 10.56 16.82 -2.07
CA GLY A 41 9.30 17.35 -2.62
C GLY A 41 8.32 16.33 -3.21
N LYS A 42 8.49 15.01 -2.97
CA LYS A 42 7.59 13.96 -3.50
C LYS A 42 6.12 14.22 -3.18
N SER A 43 5.79 14.39 -1.90
CA SER A 43 4.42 14.62 -1.45
C SER A 43 3.87 15.93 -2.00
N THR A 44 4.69 16.98 -2.08
CA THR A 44 4.32 18.26 -2.69
C THR A 44 3.91 18.09 -4.16
N ILE A 45 4.73 17.39 -4.95
CA ILE A 45 4.44 17.16 -6.37
C ILE A 45 3.22 16.24 -6.53
N ALA A 46 3.11 15.15 -5.75
CA ALA A 46 1.99 14.23 -5.80
C ALA A 46 0.65 14.93 -5.53
N ASN A 47 0.59 15.77 -4.50
CA ASN A 47 -0.61 16.56 -4.18
C ASN A 47 -0.95 17.57 -5.27
N LEU A 48 0.04 18.23 -5.88
CA LEU A 48 -0.20 19.15 -7.00
C LEU A 48 -0.71 18.43 -8.25
N VAL A 49 -0.21 17.22 -8.52
CA VAL A 49 -0.70 16.37 -9.61
C VAL A 49 -2.15 15.97 -9.36
N ASP A 50 -2.46 15.48 -8.16
CA ASP A 50 -3.81 15.09 -7.76
C ASP A 50 -4.81 16.26 -7.89
N HIS A 51 -4.46 17.43 -7.36
CA HIS A 51 -5.27 18.64 -7.50
C HIS A 51 -5.54 18.98 -8.98
N LYS A 52 -4.53 18.87 -9.86
CA LYS A 52 -4.69 19.16 -11.29
C LYS A 52 -5.54 18.11 -12.01
N LEU A 53 -5.45 16.85 -11.62
CA LEU A 53 -6.28 15.76 -12.18
C LEU A 53 -7.74 15.91 -11.73
N HIS A 54 -7.96 16.18 -10.45
CA HIS A 54 -9.28 16.45 -9.89
C HIS A 54 -9.96 17.63 -10.59
N ALA A 55 -9.24 18.73 -10.81
CA ALA A 55 -9.76 19.89 -11.56
C ALA A 55 -10.14 19.59 -13.02
N ARG A 56 -9.65 18.47 -13.58
CA ARG A 56 -9.99 17.98 -14.93
C ARG A 56 -11.06 16.88 -14.92
N GLY A 57 -11.64 16.58 -13.76
CA GLY A 57 -12.62 15.49 -13.61
C GLY A 57 -12.01 14.09 -13.70
N VAL A 58 -10.70 13.95 -13.51
CA VAL A 58 -10.02 12.64 -13.51
C VAL A 58 -9.97 12.10 -12.10
N HIS A 59 -10.36 10.84 -11.93
CA HIS A 59 -10.28 10.16 -10.63
C HIS A 59 -8.83 9.80 -10.31
N SER A 60 -8.31 10.37 -9.23
CA SER A 60 -6.97 10.10 -8.71
C SER A 60 -6.99 9.97 -7.19
N PHE A 61 -5.93 9.38 -6.65
CA PHE A 61 -5.72 9.27 -5.21
C PHE A 61 -4.23 9.24 -4.90
N VAL A 62 -3.81 9.94 -3.83
CA VAL A 62 -2.43 9.97 -3.36
C VAL A 62 -2.21 8.94 -2.26
N LEU A 63 -1.33 7.98 -2.52
CA LEU A 63 -0.79 7.07 -1.50
C LEU A 63 0.56 7.63 -1.04
N ASP A 64 0.60 8.27 0.12
CA ASP A 64 1.81 8.84 0.71
C ASP A 64 2.27 8.00 1.91
N GLY A 65 3.55 8.04 2.22
CA GLY A 65 4.06 7.35 3.41
C GLY A 65 3.32 7.79 4.67
N ASP A 66 2.95 9.08 4.78
CA ASP A 66 2.30 9.60 5.97
C ASP A 66 0.88 9.06 6.12
N ASN A 67 0.04 9.12 5.08
CA ASN A 67 -1.33 8.62 5.18
C ASN A 67 -1.42 7.09 5.33
N ILE A 68 -0.51 6.34 4.70
CA ILE A 68 -0.50 4.88 4.80
C ILE A 68 0.06 4.42 6.16
N ARG A 69 1.03 5.12 6.76
CA ARG A 69 1.65 4.75 8.06
C ARG A 69 0.72 4.93 9.26
N HIS A 70 -0.38 5.66 9.14
CA HIS A 70 -1.36 5.77 10.23
C HIS A 70 -2.32 4.57 10.32
N GLY A 71 -2.42 3.75 9.27
CA GLY A 71 -3.39 2.65 9.20
C GLY A 71 -2.78 1.39 8.62
N LEU A 72 -2.87 1.23 7.29
CA LEU A 72 -2.48 0.00 6.59
C LEU A 72 -1.04 -0.43 6.92
N ASN A 73 -0.12 0.53 7.03
CA ASN A 73 1.28 0.29 7.36
C ASN A 73 1.64 0.82 8.76
N ALA A 74 0.70 0.77 9.70
CA ALA A 74 0.96 1.23 11.05
C ALA A 74 2.00 0.37 11.77
N SER A 75 2.84 1.05 12.57
CA SER A 75 3.76 0.37 13.47
C SER A 75 3.00 -0.17 14.69
N PRO A 76 3.57 -1.14 15.44
CA PRO A 76 2.98 -1.60 16.70
C PRO A 76 2.71 -0.45 17.68
N ALA A 77 3.56 0.59 17.70
CA ALA A 77 3.36 1.75 18.55
C ALA A 77 2.09 2.54 18.17
N ILE A 78 1.87 2.77 16.88
CA ILE A 78 0.67 3.47 16.38
C ILE A 78 -0.58 2.63 16.64
N LEU A 79 -0.53 1.31 16.40
CA LEU A 79 -1.68 0.44 16.66
C LEU A 79 -2.08 0.39 18.14
N ARG A 80 -1.11 0.35 19.06
CA ARG A 80 -1.40 0.43 20.50
C ARG A 80 -2.09 1.73 20.90
N GLN A 81 -1.71 2.84 20.28
CA GLN A 81 -2.33 4.14 20.53
C GLN A 81 -3.77 4.20 20.03
N ASN A 82 -4.09 3.48 18.95
CA ASN A 82 -5.43 3.43 18.35
C ASN A 82 -6.37 2.40 19.01
N HIS A 83 -6.18 2.11 20.30
CA HIS A 83 -7.01 1.18 21.09
C HIS A 83 -7.01 -0.29 20.63
N HIS A 84 -5.99 -0.73 19.87
CA HIS A 84 -5.81 -2.15 19.60
C HIS A 84 -5.11 -2.86 20.77
N SER A 85 -5.37 -4.16 20.92
CA SER A 85 -4.68 -4.97 21.93
C SER A 85 -3.19 -5.11 21.61
N ASP A 86 -2.38 -5.36 22.63
CA ASP A 86 -0.94 -5.61 22.44
C ASP A 86 -0.66 -6.81 21.53
N GLU A 87 -1.50 -7.86 21.63
CA GLU A 87 -1.41 -9.01 20.74
C GLU A 87 -1.67 -8.62 19.28
N PHE A 88 -2.71 -7.80 19.03
CA PHE A 88 -3.03 -7.31 17.70
C PHE A 88 -1.89 -6.46 17.14
N ALA A 89 -1.41 -5.49 17.93
CA ALA A 89 -0.33 -4.61 17.53
C ALA A 89 0.97 -5.37 17.22
N ARG A 90 1.26 -6.45 17.97
CA ARG A 90 2.42 -7.30 17.75
C ARG A 90 2.27 -8.20 16.52
N ARG A 91 1.05 -8.63 16.20
CA ARG A 91 0.76 -9.50 15.04
C ARG A 91 0.68 -8.73 13.73
N PHE A 92 0.08 -7.54 13.73
CA PHE A 92 -0.26 -6.79 12.53
C PHE A 92 0.56 -5.50 12.35
N GLY A 93 1.25 -5.03 13.39
CA GLY A 93 2.10 -3.86 13.27
C GLY A 93 3.35 -4.17 12.46
N LEU A 94 3.67 -3.29 11.50
CA LEU A 94 4.87 -3.41 10.70
C LEU A 94 6.06 -2.83 11.46
N GLY A 95 7.01 -3.69 11.80
CA GLY A 95 8.36 -3.24 12.13
C GLY A 95 8.99 -2.71 10.84
N PHE A 96 9.52 -1.49 10.87
CA PHE A 96 10.32 -0.95 9.77
C PHE A 96 11.80 -1.02 10.10
N SER A 97 12.20 -2.02 10.87
CA SER A 97 13.59 -2.20 11.30
C SER A 97 14.47 -2.56 10.10
N ALA A 98 15.79 -2.56 10.31
CA ALA A 98 16.71 -3.06 9.31
C ALA A 98 16.47 -4.57 9.05
N GLU A 99 16.21 -5.35 10.11
CA GLU A 99 15.90 -6.77 9.98
C GLU A 99 14.62 -7.02 9.17
N ASP A 100 13.57 -6.20 9.39
CA ASP A 100 12.31 -6.31 8.63
C ASP A 100 12.52 -6.04 7.13
N ARG A 101 13.44 -5.12 6.79
CA ARG A 101 13.80 -4.84 5.39
C ARG A 101 14.56 -6.00 4.77
N GLU A 102 15.53 -6.55 5.47
CA GLU A 102 16.29 -7.73 5.01
C GLU A 102 15.36 -8.92 4.75
N GLU A 103 14.45 -9.21 5.68
CA GLU A 103 13.49 -10.30 5.52
C GLU A 103 12.51 -10.07 4.36
N ASN A 104 12.05 -8.82 4.15
CA ASN A 104 11.22 -8.50 2.98
C ASN A 104 11.98 -8.64 1.67
N ILE A 105 13.24 -8.18 1.61
CA ILE A 105 14.10 -8.37 0.44
C ILE A 105 14.33 -9.86 0.17
N ARG A 106 14.56 -10.67 1.21
CA ARG A 106 14.68 -12.12 1.08
C ARG A 106 13.43 -12.76 0.49
N ARG A 107 12.23 -12.33 0.92
CA ARG A 107 10.94 -12.85 0.40
C ARG A 107 10.68 -12.45 -1.04
N ILE A 108 11.00 -11.21 -1.42
CA ILE A 108 10.77 -10.68 -2.78
C ILE A 108 11.83 -11.21 -3.76
N GLY A 109 13.09 -11.33 -3.32
CA GLY A 109 14.21 -11.81 -4.13
C GLY A 109 14.32 -13.33 -4.24
N ALA A 110 13.48 -14.09 -3.53
CA ALA A 110 13.39 -15.55 -3.63
C ALA A 110 12.30 -16.03 -4.62
N VAL A 111 11.73 -15.12 -5.42
CA VAL A 111 10.72 -15.39 -6.45
C VAL A 111 11.36 -15.35 -7.84
#